data_AF-I4B552-F1
#
_entry.id   AF-I4B552-F1
#
_cell.length_a   1.000
_cell.length_b   1.000
_cell.length_c   1.000
_cell.angle_alpha   90.00
_cell.angle_beta   90.00
_cell.angle_gamma   90.00
#
_symmetry.space_group_name_H-M   'P 1'
#
loop_
_entity.id
_entity.type
_entity.pdbx_description
1 polymer ?
#
loop_
_entity_poly.entity_id
_entity_poly.type
_entity_poly.pdbx_seq_one_letter_code
_entity_poly.pdbx_strand_id
1 'polypeptide(L)'
;MNSETQKYNNAQAAADKEICELLARTIDANLKGAENKIWHGHPVWFLDGNPIVGYSKLKAGIRLMFWSGADFEESGLKPGTGKFKDASATYTSLDEVDVKALKRWLAKSRTIQWDYKNIVKRKGLLKKLPAARARGNHDERMAAIVFGAVYPLYVTKVTRKGRTQAELDKVITWLTGFSTKKIQRLIAKNITFADFFAQAKLNANAKLITGTICGVRVEEIKNPLTQKVRYLDKLVDELAAGKKMDKILRS
;
A
#
# COMPACT_ATOMS: atom_id res chain seq x y z
N MET A 1 -2.37 -13.20 -12.07
CA MET A 1 -2.88 -14.27 -11.21
C MET A 1 -1.73 -14.99 -10.53
N ASN A 2 -1.80 -15.16 -9.20
CA ASN A 2 -0.80 -15.91 -8.42
C ASN A 2 -0.84 -17.40 -8.80
N SER A 3 0.32 -18.06 -8.83
CA SER A 3 0.43 -19.48 -9.20
C SER A 3 -0.32 -20.43 -8.27
N GLU A 4 -0.43 -20.14 -6.97
CA GLU A 4 -1.22 -20.91 -6.02
C GLU A 4 -2.72 -20.72 -6.23
N THR A 5 -3.15 -19.51 -6.60
CA THR A 5 -4.55 -19.26 -7.00
C THR A 5 -4.89 -20.04 -8.26
N GLN A 6 -3.96 -20.12 -9.23
CA GLN A 6 -4.15 -20.93 -10.42
C GLN A 6 -4.24 -22.43 -10.10
N LYS A 7 -3.41 -22.94 -9.18
CA LYS A 7 -3.52 -24.32 -8.67
C LYS A 7 -4.87 -24.57 -8.02
N TYR A 8 -5.35 -23.65 -7.18
CA TYR A 8 -6.69 -23.74 -6.58
C TYR A 8 -7.79 -23.84 -7.62
N ASN A 9 -7.76 -22.96 -8.64
CA ASN A 9 -8.76 -22.95 -9.71
C ASN A 9 -8.73 -24.25 -10.52
N ASN A 10 -7.53 -24.74 -10.85
CA ASN A 10 -7.36 -25.99 -11.59
C ASN A 10 -7.85 -27.24 -10.85
N ALA A 11 -7.92 -27.20 -9.51
CA ALA A 11 -8.43 -28.29 -8.70
C ALA A 11 -9.97 -28.33 -8.60
N GLN A 12 -10.67 -27.32 -9.13
CA GLN A 12 -12.14 -27.29 -9.11
C GLN A 12 -12.73 -28.11 -10.28
N ALA A 13 -14.00 -28.51 -10.16
CA ALA A 13 -14.75 -29.09 -11.27
C ALA A 13 -14.85 -28.09 -12.43
N ALA A 14 -15.07 -28.59 -13.66
CA ALA A 14 -15.00 -27.76 -14.88
C ALA A 14 -15.83 -26.46 -14.80
N ALA A 15 -17.11 -26.54 -14.43
CA ALA A 15 -17.99 -25.37 -14.30
C ALA A 15 -17.51 -24.40 -13.19
N ASP A 16 -17.09 -24.93 -12.04
CA ASP A 16 -16.57 -24.13 -10.92
C ASP A 16 -15.24 -23.43 -11.28
N LYS A 17 -14.39 -24.11 -12.05
CA LYS A 17 -13.10 -23.60 -12.52
C LYS A 17 -13.32 -22.37 -13.42
N GLU A 18 -14.27 -22.43 -14.34
CA GLU A 18 -14.59 -21.31 -15.23
C GLU A 18 -15.03 -20.07 -14.44
N ILE A 19 -15.88 -20.25 -13.42
CA ILE A 19 -16.28 -19.17 -12.50
C ILE A 19 -15.05 -18.63 -11.77
N CYS A 20 -14.24 -19.50 -11.16
CA CYS A 20 -13.03 -19.11 -10.43
C CYS A 20 -12.05 -18.31 -11.31
N GLU A 21 -11.85 -18.72 -12.56
CA GLU A 21 -10.98 -18.03 -13.49
C GLU A 21 -11.53 -16.66 -13.92
N LEU A 22 -12.83 -16.56 -14.19
CA LEU A 22 -13.47 -15.28 -14.50
C LEU A 22 -13.36 -14.30 -13.33
N LEU A 23 -13.63 -14.78 -12.11
CA LEU A 23 -13.48 -13.98 -10.89
C LEU A 23 -12.04 -13.53 -10.72
N ALA A 24 -11.06 -14.43 -10.76
CA ALA A 24 -9.65 -14.09 -10.59
C ALA A 24 -9.16 -13.06 -11.62
N ARG A 25 -9.46 -13.26 -12.91
CA ARG A 25 -9.08 -12.32 -13.99
C ARG A 25 -9.72 -10.95 -13.77
N THR A 26 -11.00 -10.91 -13.40
CA THR A 26 -11.71 -9.65 -13.17
C THR A 26 -11.18 -8.92 -11.94
N ILE A 27 -10.89 -9.64 -10.86
CA ILE A 27 -10.33 -9.06 -9.64
C ILE A 27 -8.93 -8.49 -9.93
N ASP A 28 -8.03 -9.26 -10.55
CA ASP A 28 -6.68 -8.78 -10.89
C ASP A 28 -6.71 -7.50 -11.75
N ALA A 29 -7.62 -7.44 -12.73
CA ALA A 29 -7.74 -6.30 -13.62
C ALA A 29 -8.22 -5.01 -12.91
N ASN A 30 -9.08 -5.13 -11.90
CA ASN A 30 -9.72 -3.98 -11.23
C ASN A 30 -9.08 -3.64 -9.87
N LEU A 31 -8.43 -4.62 -9.23
CA LEU A 31 -7.68 -4.47 -7.98
C LEU A 31 -6.16 -4.42 -8.20
N LYS A 32 -5.70 -3.64 -9.18
CA LYS A 32 -4.27 -3.29 -9.35
C LYS A 32 -3.60 -2.92 -8.02
N GLY A 33 -2.44 -3.52 -7.77
CA GLY A 33 -1.66 -3.35 -6.54
C GLY A 33 -2.13 -4.20 -5.35
N ALA A 34 -3.19 -4.99 -5.48
CA ALA A 34 -3.56 -5.95 -4.47
C ALA A 34 -2.62 -7.17 -4.47
N GLU A 35 -2.26 -7.63 -3.28
CA GLU A 35 -1.55 -8.88 -3.08
C GLU A 35 -2.55 -10.03 -3.18
N ASN A 36 -2.29 -11.01 -4.05
CA ASN A 36 -3.11 -12.22 -4.20
C ASN A 36 -2.38 -13.42 -3.60
N LYS A 37 -3.03 -14.14 -2.67
CA LYS A 37 -2.51 -15.35 -2.02
C LYS A 37 -3.62 -16.30 -1.60
N ILE A 38 -3.26 -17.56 -1.32
CA ILE A 38 -4.15 -18.48 -0.62
C ILE A 38 -4.16 -18.12 0.87
N TRP A 39 -5.34 -17.80 1.39
CA TRP A 39 -5.55 -17.48 2.80
C TRP A 39 -6.75 -18.27 3.33
N HIS A 40 -6.58 -18.95 4.46
CA HIS A 40 -7.57 -19.90 4.99
C HIS A 40 -8.06 -20.91 3.93
N GLY A 41 -7.15 -21.40 3.10
CA GLY A 41 -7.41 -22.44 2.10
C GLY A 41 -8.07 -21.98 0.81
N HIS A 42 -8.23 -20.67 0.58
CA HIS A 42 -8.85 -20.16 -0.65
C HIS A 42 -8.21 -18.85 -1.16
N PRO A 43 -8.39 -18.48 -2.45
CA PRO A 43 -7.83 -17.26 -3.03
C PRO A 43 -8.43 -15.99 -2.42
N VAL A 44 -7.56 -15.08 -1.97
CA VAL A 44 -7.93 -13.79 -1.40
C VAL A 44 -6.99 -12.69 -1.90
N TRP A 45 -7.54 -11.49 -2.12
CA TRP A 45 -6.85 -10.28 -2.50
C TRP A 45 -6.82 -9.28 -1.34
N PHE A 46 -5.65 -8.72 -1.08
CA PHE A 46 -5.37 -7.82 0.03
C PHE A 46 -4.89 -6.46 -0.48
N LEU A 47 -5.35 -5.38 0.15
CA LEU A 47 -4.75 -4.04 -0.01
C LEU A 47 -4.09 -3.65 1.32
N ASP A 48 -2.79 -3.33 1.29
CA ASP A 48 -2.00 -2.99 2.47
C ASP A 48 -2.09 -4.03 3.63
N GLY A 49 -2.28 -5.30 3.28
CA GLY A 49 -2.48 -6.39 4.23
C GLY A 49 -3.88 -6.48 4.86
N ASN A 50 -4.84 -5.68 4.39
CA ASN A 50 -6.26 -5.80 4.74
C ASN A 50 -6.98 -6.67 3.70
N PRO A 51 -7.70 -7.75 4.09
CA PRO A 51 -8.44 -8.58 3.14
C PRO A 51 -9.60 -7.79 2.51
N ILE A 52 -9.75 -7.90 1.19
CA ILE A 52 -10.73 -7.12 0.41
C ILE A 52 -11.81 -8.03 -0.17
N VAL A 53 -11.39 -8.99 -0.99
CA VAL A 53 -12.25 -9.90 -1.73
C VAL A 53 -11.57 -11.24 -1.89
N GLY A 54 -12.33 -12.31 -1.94
CA GLY A 54 -11.86 -13.66 -2.20
C GLY A 54 -13.02 -14.53 -2.64
N TYR A 55 -12.71 -15.74 -3.09
CA TYR A 55 -13.74 -16.71 -3.42
C TYR A 55 -13.38 -18.09 -2.91
N SER A 56 -14.38 -18.91 -2.63
CA SER A 56 -14.22 -20.24 -2.07
C SER A 56 -15.30 -21.18 -2.59
N LYS A 57 -14.96 -22.44 -2.88
CA LYS A 57 -15.92 -23.50 -3.16
C LYS A 57 -16.74 -23.86 -1.92
N LEU A 58 -18.06 -23.85 -2.06
CA LEU A 58 -19.04 -24.40 -1.13
C LEU A 58 -19.85 -25.51 -1.79
N LYS A 59 -20.61 -26.29 -1.00
CA LYS A 59 -21.58 -27.26 -1.54
C LYS A 59 -22.59 -26.61 -2.49
N ALA A 60 -22.97 -25.36 -2.23
CA ALA A 60 -23.95 -24.60 -3.00
C ALA A 60 -23.37 -23.84 -4.20
N GLY A 61 -22.07 -23.95 -4.50
CA GLY A 61 -21.43 -23.21 -5.61
C GLY A 61 -20.15 -22.47 -5.20
N ILE A 62 -19.66 -21.59 -6.08
CA ILE A 62 -18.54 -20.71 -5.79
C ILE A 62 -19.05 -19.46 -5.08
N ARG A 63 -18.64 -19.26 -3.82
CA ARG A 63 -18.94 -18.06 -3.06
C ARG A 63 -17.88 -17.00 -3.29
N LEU A 64 -18.25 -15.87 -3.88
CA LEU A 64 -17.48 -14.63 -3.87
C LEU A 64 -17.80 -13.84 -2.59
N MET A 65 -16.80 -13.52 -1.79
CA MET A 65 -16.96 -12.79 -0.53
C MET A 65 -16.15 -11.49 -0.55
N PHE A 66 -16.78 -10.40 -0.12
CA PHE A 66 -16.14 -9.13 0.19
C PHE A 66 -16.15 -8.89 1.69
N TRP A 67 -14.99 -8.68 2.31
CA TRP A 67 -14.88 -8.48 3.77
C TRP A 67 -15.61 -7.22 4.26
N SER A 68 -15.76 -6.20 3.43
CA SER A 68 -16.49 -4.96 3.77
C SER A 68 -17.79 -4.80 2.98
N GLY A 69 -18.26 -5.89 2.36
CA GLY A 69 -19.35 -5.87 1.39
C GLY A 69 -20.72 -5.49 1.95
N ALA A 70 -20.96 -5.66 3.26
CA ALA A 70 -22.25 -5.32 3.88
C ALA A 70 -22.57 -3.83 3.77
N ASP A 71 -21.54 -2.98 3.72
CA ASP A 71 -21.68 -1.53 3.59
C ASP A 71 -21.63 -1.08 2.11
N PHE A 72 -21.64 -1.99 1.13
CA PHE A 72 -21.65 -1.60 -0.28
C PHE A 72 -23.03 -1.13 -0.76
N GLU A 73 -24.10 -1.46 -0.03
CA GLU A 73 -25.49 -1.15 -0.42
C GLU A 73 -25.82 -1.73 -1.81
N GLU A 74 -25.50 -3.00 -2.01
CA GLU A 74 -25.68 -3.71 -3.28
C GLU A 74 -26.59 -4.92 -3.07
N SER A 75 -27.75 -4.93 -3.71
CA SER A 75 -28.77 -5.98 -3.55
C SER A 75 -28.29 -7.38 -3.98
N GLY A 76 -27.31 -7.46 -4.88
CA GLY A 76 -26.69 -8.72 -5.32
C GLY A 76 -25.70 -9.32 -4.31
N LEU A 77 -25.39 -8.63 -3.21
CA LEU A 77 -24.53 -9.12 -2.14
C LEU A 77 -25.36 -9.38 -0.88
N LYS A 78 -25.33 -10.62 -0.39
CA LYS A 78 -25.98 -11.01 0.86
C LYS A 78 -25.04 -10.72 2.03
N PRO A 79 -25.40 -9.82 2.97
CA PRO A 79 -24.60 -9.59 4.17
C PRO A 79 -24.44 -10.85 5.02
N GLY A 80 -23.30 -10.99 5.68
CA GLY A 80 -23.07 -12.02 6.68
C GLY A 80 -23.98 -11.85 7.89
N THR A 81 -24.16 -12.92 8.67
CA THR A 81 -25.07 -12.98 9.83
C THR A 81 -24.40 -12.61 11.16
N GLY A 82 -23.18 -12.06 11.11
CA GLY A 82 -22.33 -11.89 12.28
C GLY A 82 -21.92 -10.45 12.60
N LYS A 83 -20.96 -10.33 13.51
CA LYS A 83 -20.31 -9.07 13.90
C LYS A 83 -19.38 -8.48 12.83
N PHE A 84 -19.14 -9.22 11.75
CA PHE A 84 -18.34 -8.79 10.63
C PHE A 84 -19.21 -8.06 9.61
N LYS A 85 -18.56 -7.30 8.74
CA LYS A 85 -19.19 -6.46 7.71
C LYS A 85 -19.03 -7.08 6.32
N ASP A 86 -18.90 -8.39 6.26
CA ASP A 86 -18.76 -9.11 5.01
C ASP A 86 -20.10 -9.26 4.29
N ALA A 87 -20.05 -9.38 2.98
CA ALA A 87 -21.18 -9.80 2.17
C ALA A 87 -20.69 -10.68 1.02
N SER A 88 -21.57 -11.53 0.51
CA SER A 88 -21.21 -12.52 -0.50
C SER A 88 -22.28 -12.73 -1.55
N ALA A 89 -21.84 -13.18 -2.72
CA ALA A 89 -22.67 -13.76 -3.77
C ALA A 89 -22.21 -15.20 -4.00
N THR A 90 -23.13 -16.09 -4.37
CA THR A 90 -22.83 -17.48 -4.68
C THR A 90 -23.27 -17.76 -6.10
N TYR A 91 -22.40 -18.40 -6.87
CA TYR A 91 -22.62 -18.73 -8.28
C TYR A 91 -22.56 -20.23 -8.50
N THR A 92 -23.46 -20.75 -9.32
CA THR A 92 -23.49 -22.16 -9.73
C THR A 92 -23.13 -22.34 -11.21
N SER A 93 -23.21 -21.28 -12.00
CA SER A 93 -22.80 -21.25 -13.41
C SER A 93 -22.12 -19.93 -13.76
N LEU A 94 -21.44 -19.90 -14.90
CA LEU A 94 -20.73 -18.72 -15.39
C LEU A 94 -21.69 -17.56 -15.73
N ASP A 95 -22.88 -17.88 -16.26
CA ASP A 95 -23.86 -16.90 -16.73
C ASP A 95 -24.52 -16.08 -15.60
N GLU A 96 -24.48 -16.60 -14.36
CA GLU A 96 -24.94 -15.87 -13.17
C GLU A 96 -23.99 -14.73 -12.77
N VAL A 97 -22.75 -14.72 -13.28
CA VAL A 97 -21.74 -13.73 -12.92
C VAL A 97 -21.97 -12.43 -13.72
N ASP A 98 -22.72 -11.49 -13.14
CA ASP A 98 -22.80 -10.13 -13.66
C ASP A 98 -21.44 -9.40 -13.49
N VAL A 99 -20.64 -9.40 -14.54
CA VAL A 99 -19.32 -8.76 -14.58
C VAL A 99 -19.40 -7.25 -14.36
N LYS A 100 -20.50 -6.58 -14.75
CA LYS A 100 -20.68 -5.14 -14.55
C LYS A 100 -20.93 -4.83 -13.08
N ALA A 101 -21.76 -5.64 -12.42
CA ALA A 101 -21.95 -5.56 -10.97
C ALA A 101 -20.64 -5.87 -10.23
N LEU A 102 -19.93 -6.94 -10.61
CA LEU A 102 -18.65 -7.32 -10.00
C LEU A 102 -17.63 -6.17 -10.07
N LYS A 103 -17.46 -5.53 -11.24
CA LYS A 103 -16.55 -4.37 -11.39
C LYS A 103 -16.96 -3.21 -10.48
N ARG A 104 -18.26 -2.92 -10.37
CA ARG A 104 -18.78 -1.89 -9.46
C ARG A 104 -18.49 -2.22 -7.99
N TRP A 105 -18.68 -3.48 -7.58
CA TRP A 105 -18.39 -3.94 -6.22
C TRP A 105 -16.89 -3.87 -5.91
N LEU A 106 -16.02 -4.20 -6.87
CA LEU A 106 -14.57 -4.05 -6.73
C LEU A 106 -14.13 -2.57 -6.62
N ALA A 107 -14.81 -1.66 -7.31
CA ALA A 107 -14.58 -0.23 -7.13
C ALA A 107 -14.99 0.23 -5.72
N LYS A 108 -16.17 -0.20 -5.24
CA LYS A 108 -16.65 0.05 -3.86
C LYS A 108 -15.71 -0.56 -2.82
N SER A 109 -15.17 -1.74 -3.05
CA SER A 109 -14.28 -2.42 -2.10
C SER A 109 -12.95 -1.70 -1.90
N ARG A 110 -12.53 -0.82 -2.83
CA ARG A 110 -11.39 0.06 -2.62
C ARG A 110 -11.71 1.21 -1.68
N THR A 111 -12.91 1.77 -1.76
CA THR A 111 -13.30 3.00 -1.04
C THR A 111 -13.92 2.72 0.32
N ILE A 112 -14.71 1.65 0.41
CA ILE A 112 -15.44 1.22 1.60
C ILE A 112 -14.71 0.03 2.21
N GLN A 113 -13.95 0.29 3.27
CA GLN A 113 -13.19 -0.74 3.96
C GLN A 113 -13.36 -0.65 5.47
N TRP A 114 -13.51 -1.79 6.10
CA TRP A 114 -13.33 -1.99 7.53
C TRP A 114 -11.93 -2.60 7.77
N ASP A 115 -11.31 -2.24 8.90
CA ASP A 115 -9.95 -2.65 9.25
C ASP A 115 -9.90 -4.04 9.88
N TYR A 116 -9.88 -5.05 9.03
CA TYR A 116 -9.72 -6.46 9.42
C TYR A 116 -8.27 -6.78 9.80
N LYS A 117 -7.29 -6.10 9.19
CA LYS A 117 -5.86 -6.28 9.51
C LYS A 117 -5.56 -6.15 11.01
N ASN A 118 -6.21 -5.21 11.69
CA ASN A 118 -5.95 -4.94 13.11
C ASN A 118 -7.02 -5.49 14.06
N ILE A 119 -7.95 -6.33 13.57
CA ILE A 119 -9.08 -6.78 14.39
C ILE A 119 -8.66 -7.58 15.63
N VAL A 120 -7.64 -8.43 15.50
CA VAL A 120 -7.08 -9.21 16.62
C VAL A 120 -6.47 -8.29 17.66
N LYS A 121 -5.67 -7.30 17.23
CA LYS A 121 -5.06 -6.29 18.12
C LYS A 121 -6.11 -5.46 18.86
N ARG A 122 -7.31 -5.32 18.28
CA ARG A 122 -8.45 -4.59 18.86
C ARG A 122 -9.47 -5.49 19.56
N LYS A 123 -9.09 -6.74 19.90
CA LYS A 123 -9.95 -7.71 20.60
C LYS A 123 -11.33 -7.87 19.95
N GLY A 124 -11.37 -7.88 18.62
CA GLY A 124 -12.61 -8.06 17.86
C GLY A 124 -13.35 -6.78 17.47
N LEU A 125 -12.90 -5.60 17.93
CA LEU A 125 -13.53 -4.33 17.56
C LEU A 125 -13.14 -3.90 16.14
N LEU A 126 -14.11 -3.96 15.23
CA LEU A 126 -13.97 -3.53 13.85
C LEU A 126 -14.12 -2.00 13.73
N LYS A 127 -13.21 -1.34 13.02
CA LYS A 127 -13.28 0.11 12.76
C LYS A 127 -13.33 0.38 11.27
N LYS A 128 -14.22 1.29 10.85
CA LYS A 128 -14.29 1.74 9.46
C LYS A 128 -13.02 2.52 9.16
N LEU A 129 -12.33 2.16 8.09
CA LEU A 129 -11.23 2.96 7.59
C LEU A 129 -11.82 4.23 6.96
N PRO A 130 -11.14 5.39 7.10
CA PRO A 130 -11.58 6.59 6.41
C PRO A 130 -11.68 6.28 4.91
N ALA A 131 -12.77 6.75 4.28
CA ALA A 131 -13.03 6.53 2.86
C ALA A 131 -11.74 6.72 2.09
N ALA A 132 -11.35 5.72 1.30
CA ALA A 132 -10.09 5.82 0.57
C ALA A 132 -10.22 6.98 -0.43
N ARG A 133 -9.68 8.16 -0.09
CA ARG A 133 -9.27 9.16 -1.08
C ARG A 133 -8.26 8.46 -1.97
N ALA A 134 -8.71 7.84 -3.08
CA ALA A 134 -7.92 7.07 -4.04
C ALA A 134 -6.55 6.71 -3.47
N ARG A 135 -6.54 5.90 -2.40
CA ARG A 135 -5.33 5.77 -1.58
C ARG A 135 -4.48 4.77 -2.32
N GLY A 136 -3.66 5.31 -3.21
CA GLY A 136 -2.76 4.55 -4.06
C GLY A 136 -1.92 3.53 -3.30
N ASN A 137 -1.22 2.67 -4.03
CA ASN A 137 -0.23 1.78 -3.44
C ASN A 137 0.74 2.59 -2.55
N HIS A 138 1.46 1.96 -1.62
CA HIS A 138 2.37 2.67 -0.71
C HIS A 138 3.26 3.70 -1.47
N ASP A 139 3.71 3.34 -2.66
CA ASP A 139 4.57 4.19 -3.49
C ASP A 139 3.85 5.42 -4.06
N GLU A 140 2.59 5.29 -4.49
CA GLU A 140 1.75 6.40 -4.94
C GLU A 140 1.46 7.38 -3.80
N ARG A 141 1.32 6.88 -2.56
CA ARG A 141 1.22 7.75 -1.38
C ARG A 141 2.53 8.46 -1.12
N MET A 142 3.65 7.74 -1.16
CA MET A 142 4.98 8.33 -1.00
C MET A 142 5.24 9.40 -2.06
N ALA A 143 4.79 9.17 -3.30
CA ALA A 143 4.89 10.11 -4.40
C ALA A 143 4.12 11.41 -4.13
N ALA A 144 2.89 11.30 -3.62
CA ALA A 144 1.98 12.43 -3.41
C ALA A 144 2.24 13.24 -2.12
N ILE A 145 3.09 12.76 -1.20
CA ILE A 145 3.43 13.51 0.00
C ILE A 145 4.16 14.80 -0.38
N VAL A 146 3.71 15.91 0.21
CA VAL A 146 4.29 17.24 0.00
C VAL A 146 5.57 17.38 0.81
N PHE A 147 6.70 17.57 0.15
CA PHE A 147 8.02 17.72 0.79
C PHE A 147 8.03 18.92 1.76
N GLY A 148 7.42 20.04 1.36
CA GLY A 148 7.34 21.25 2.19
C GLY A 148 6.58 21.04 3.51
N ALA A 149 5.63 20.10 3.55
CA ALA A 149 4.92 19.74 4.78
C ALA A 149 5.72 18.78 5.68
N VAL A 150 6.61 17.98 5.09
CA VAL A 150 7.45 17.02 5.84
C VAL A 150 8.72 17.67 6.38
N TYR A 151 9.30 18.62 5.65
CA TYR A 151 10.56 19.25 6.04
C TYR A 151 10.56 19.84 7.46
N PRO A 152 9.51 20.58 7.92
CA PRO A 152 9.44 21.05 9.31
C PRO A 152 9.52 19.91 10.33
N LEU A 153 8.95 18.74 10.02
CA LEU A 153 9.00 17.56 10.89
C LEU A 153 10.42 16.98 10.99
N TYR A 154 11.17 17.00 9.88
CA TYR A 154 12.60 16.64 9.91
C TYR A 154 13.41 17.62 10.76
N VAL A 155 13.17 18.93 10.61
CA VAL A 155 13.81 19.96 11.43
C VAL A 155 13.54 19.70 12.90
N THR A 156 12.28 19.55 13.31
CA THR A 156 11.91 19.24 14.70
C THR A 156 12.55 17.95 15.21
N LYS A 157 12.63 16.89 14.38
CA LYS A 157 13.24 15.62 14.76
C LYS A 157 14.73 15.78 15.08
N VAL A 158 15.47 16.50 14.24
CA VAL A 158 16.92 16.67 14.43
C VAL A 158 17.24 17.68 15.53
N THR A 159 16.48 18.78 15.63
CA THR A 159 16.69 19.80 16.68
C THR A 159 16.39 19.27 18.07
N ARG A 160 15.37 18.43 18.22
CA ARG A 160 15.10 17.72 19.48
C ARG A 160 16.25 16.81 19.92
N LYS A 161 17.17 16.47 19.01
CA LYS A 161 18.35 15.64 19.27
C LYS A 161 19.65 16.46 19.28
N GLY A 162 19.55 17.79 19.44
CA GLY A 162 20.70 18.69 19.55
C GLY A 162 21.43 18.95 18.22
N ARG A 163 20.82 18.62 17.09
CA ARG A 163 21.34 18.90 15.74
C ARG A 163 20.70 20.16 15.17
N THR A 164 21.29 20.71 14.13
CA THR A 164 20.88 21.98 13.53
C THR A 164 20.16 21.78 12.20
N GLN A 165 19.36 22.78 11.81
CA GLN A 165 18.75 22.83 10.47
C GLN A 165 19.83 22.87 9.37
N ALA A 166 20.97 23.54 9.61
CA ALA A 166 22.07 23.60 8.66
C ALA A 166 22.69 22.21 8.38
N GLU A 167 22.80 21.35 9.41
CA GLU A 167 23.25 19.97 9.23
C GLU A 167 22.25 19.15 8.40
N LEU A 168 20.95 19.34 8.64
CA LEU A 168 19.90 18.69 7.83
C LEU A 168 19.97 19.13 6.36
N ASP A 169 20.11 20.44 6.11
CA ASP A 169 20.23 20.98 4.76
C ASP A 169 21.49 20.47 4.06
N LYS A 170 22.61 20.29 4.80
CA LYS A 170 23.83 19.68 4.27
C LYS A 170 23.61 18.23 3.84
N VAL A 171 22.86 17.45 4.64
CA VAL A 171 22.50 16.06 4.30
C VAL A 171 21.60 16.00 3.05
N ILE A 172 20.58 16.86 2.97
CA ILE A 172 19.69 16.92 1.80
C ILE A 172 20.46 17.36 0.55
N THR A 173 21.33 18.36 0.69
CA THR A 173 22.22 18.84 -0.38
C THR A 173 23.11 17.71 -0.89
N TRP A 174 23.76 16.98 0.01
CA TRP A 174 24.61 15.86 -0.36
C TRP A 174 23.82 14.78 -1.11
N LEU A 175 22.61 14.43 -0.65
CA LEU A 175 21.80 13.38 -1.28
C LEU A 175 21.31 13.78 -2.68
N THR A 176 20.86 15.03 -2.85
CA THR A 176 20.06 15.46 -4.02
C THR A 176 20.79 16.36 -5.01
N GLY A 177 21.95 16.90 -4.62
CA GLY A 177 22.67 17.92 -5.36
C GLY A 177 22.04 19.32 -5.31
N PHE A 178 21.00 19.52 -4.51
CA PHE A 178 20.35 20.83 -4.37
C PHE A 178 21.13 21.76 -3.46
N SER A 179 21.28 23.03 -3.85
CA SER A 179 21.75 24.06 -2.92
C SER A 179 20.69 24.36 -1.86
N THR A 180 21.09 24.85 -0.69
CA THR A 180 20.18 25.29 0.37
C THR A 180 19.11 26.27 -0.15
N LYS A 181 19.49 27.22 -1.01
CA LYS A 181 18.54 28.14 -1.65
C LYS A 181 17.48 27.41 -2.49
N LYS A 182 17.87 26.37 -3.22
CA LYS A 182 16.94 25.54 -3.99
C LYS A 182 16.03 24.75 -3.05
N ILE A 183 16.55 24.14 -1.99
CA ILE A 183 15.75 23.42 -0.98
C ILE A 183 14.65 24.33 -0.42
N GLN A 184 14.99 25.53 0.04
CA GLN A 184 14.02 26.49 0.58
C GLN A 184 12.96 26.91 -0.45
N ARG A 185 13.35 27.11 -1.71
CA ARG A 185 12.41 27.39 -2.80
C ARG A 185 11.43 26.22 -3.06
N LEU A 186 11.91 24.98 -3.01
CA LEU A 186 11.08 23.80 -3.21
C LEU A 186 10.11 23.57 -2.04
N ILE A 187 10.52 23.88 -0.81
CA ILE A 187 9.66 23.89 0.37
C ILE A 187 8.52 24.91 0.19
N ALA A 188 8.85 26.15 -0.17
CA ALA A 188 7.86 27.22 -0.37
C ALA A 188 6.86 26.92 -1.50
N LYS A 189 7.27 26.15 -2.51
CA LYS A 189 6.41 25.73 -3.63
C LYS A 189 5.48 24.55 -3.31
N ASN A 190 5.55 23.98 -2.09
CA ASN A 190 4.74 22.81 -1.70
C ASN A 190 4.80 21.65 -2.71
N ILE A 191 5.98 21.39 -3.24
CA ILE A 191 6.13 20.32 -4.23
C ILE A 191 6.00 18.93 -3.58
N THR A 192 5.58 17.95 -4.37
CA THR A 192 5.52 16.56 -3.94
C THR A 192 6.89 15.91 -3.91
N PHE A 193 7.05 14.77 -3.23
CA PHE A 193 8.28 13.98 -3.30
C PHE A 193 8.57 13.49 -4.72
N ALA A 194 7.54 13.18 -5.50
CA ALA A 194 7.70 12.84 -6.92
C ALA A 194 8.42 13.98 -7.67
N ASP A 195 7.92 15.20 -7.55
CA ASP A 195 8.50 16.38 -8.22
C ASP A 195 9.88 16.75 -7.66
N PHE A 196 10.07 16.58 -6.35
CA PHE A 196 11.32 16.83 -5.67
C PHE A 196 12.43 15.91 -6.20
N PHE A 197 12.18 14.60 -6.26
CA PHE A 197 13.17 13.63 -6.73
C PHE A 197 13.27 13.53 -8.25
N ALA A 198 12.26 13.98 -9.00
CA ALA A 198 12.37 14.17 -10.45
C ALA A 198 13.39 15.26 -10.81
N GLN A 199 13.51 16.29 -9.98
CA GLN A 199 14.48 17.37 -10.19
C GLN A 199 15.87 17.07 -9.61
N ALA A 200 16.01 16.03 -8.79
CA ALA A 200 17.23 15.72 -8.04
C ALA A 200 18.21 14.89 -8.87
N LYS A 201 19.51 15.23 -8.77
CA LYS A 201 20.59 14.38 -9.25
C LYS A 201 21.22 13.71 -8.05
N LEU A 202 20.86 12.44 -7.82
CA LEU A 202 21.33 11.69 -6.66
C LEU A 202 22.85 11.55 -6.67
N ASN A 203 23.42 11.63 -5.47
CA ASN A 203 24.83 11.34 -5.26
C ASN A 203 25.17 9.89 -5.66
N ALA A 204 26.32 9.68 -6.29
CA ALA A 204 26.79 8.35 -6.66
C ALA A 204 26.96 7.42 -5.46
N ASN A 205 27.26 7.99 -4.27
CA ASN A 205 27.41 7.26 -3.02
C ASN A 205 26.06 6.98 -2.32
N ALA A 206 24.92 7.45 -2.84
CA ALA A 206 23.61 7.16 -2.26
C ALA A 206 23.29 5.65 -2.25
N LYS A 207 23.89 4.87 -3.16
CA LYS A 207 23.80 3.40 -3.18
C LYS A 207 24.41 2.72 -1.94
N LEU A 208 25.27 3.41 -1.20
CA LEU A 208 25.88 2.93 0.04
C LEU A 208 24.97 3.13 1.26
N ILE A 209 23.77 3.69 1.09
CA ILE A 209 22.79 3.83 2.15
C ILE A 209 22.05 2.50 2.28
N THR A 210 22.40 1.74 3.32
CA THR A 210 21.85 0.40 3.58
C THR A 210 21.22 0.30 4.98
N GLY A 211 20.48 -0.79 5.19
CA GLY A 211 19.88 -1.16 6.47
C GLY A 211 18.41 -0.79 6.58
N THR A 212 17.87 -0.92 7.78
CA THR A 212 16.42 -0.80 8.01
C THR A 212 16.02 0.64 8.37
N ILE A 213 14.92 1.12 7.80
CA ILE A 213 14.23 2.36 8.18
C ILE A 213 12.72 2.17 8.01
N CYS A 214 11.91 2.70 8.94
CA CYS A 214 10.45 2.56 8.92
C CYS A 214 9.95 1.11 8.72
N GLY A 215 10.71 0.12 9.22
CA GLY A 215 10.37 -1.31 9.13
C GLY A 215 10.74 -2.02 7.81
N VAL A 216 11.41 -1.35 6.87
CA VAL A 216 11.85 -1.94 5.58
C VAL A 216 13.35 -1.76 5.37
N ARG A 217 13.99 -2.71 4.67
CA ARG A 217 15.39 -2.60 4.21
C ARG A 217 15.45 -1.76 2.95
N VAL A 218 16.24 -0.68 2.96
CA VAL A 218 16.19 0.31 1.87
C VAL A 218 16.74 -0.25 0.56
N GLU A 219 17.74 -1.12 0.64
CA GLU A 219 18.35 -1.82 -0.50
C GLU A 219 17.38 -2.77 -1.23
N GLU A 220 16.34 -3.27 -0.56
CA GLU A 220 15.37 -4.22 -1.12
C GLU A 220 14.13 -3.55 -1.73
N ILE A 221 14.00 -2.23 -1.63
CA ILE A 221 12.85 -1.49 -2.14
C ILE A 221 12.90 -1.43 -3.67
N LYS A 222 11.92 -2.09 -4.32
CA LYS A 222 11.82 -2.15 -5.78
C LYS A 222 11.42 -0.84 -6.44
N ASN A 223 10.58 -0.03 -5.78
CA ASN A 223 10.12 1.24 -6.34
C ASN A 223 11.21 2.32 -6.21
N PRO A 224 11.71 2.90 -7.32
CA PRO A 224 12.81 3.85 -7.27
C PRO A 224 12.49 5.12 -6.47
N LEU A 225 11.26 5.63 -6.55
CA LEU A 225 10.89 6.86 -5.82
C LEU A 225 10.80 6.59 -4.32
N THR A 226 10.12 5.52 -3.93
CA THR A 226 10.02 5.12 -2.51
C THR A 226 11.40 4.87 -1.92
N GLN A 227 12.29 4.21 -2.66
CA GLN A 227 13.68 4.00 -2.22
C GLN A 227 14.39 5.33 -1.96
N LYS A 228 14.28 6.30 -2.87
CA LYS A 228 14.88 7.64 -2.71
C LYS A 228 14.35 8.39 -1.49
N VAL A 229 13.04 8.31 -1.23
CA VAL A 229 12.46 8.91 -0.01
C VAL A 229 12.98 8.20 1.24
N ARG A 230 13.12 6.87 1.21
CA ARG A 230 13.68 6.11 2.35
C ARG A 230 15.17 6.34 2.55
N TYR A 231 15.95 6.65 1.51
CA TYR A 231 17.31 7.14 1.67
C TYR A 231 17.34 8.45 2.46
N LEU A 232 16.46 9.40 2.11
CA LEU A 232 16.36 10.65 2.86
C LEU A 232 15.97 10.39 4.32
N ASP A 233 14.92 9.61 4.58
CA ASP A 233 14.49 9.26 5.94
C ASP A 233 15.64 8.61 6.74
N LYS A 234 16.40 7.72 6.11
CA LYS A 234 17.54 7.04 6.74
C LYS A 234 18.62 8.03 7.15
N LEU A 235 19.02 8.94 6.26
CA LEU A 235 20.06 9.93 6.58
C LEU A 235 19.62 10.89 7.69
N VAL A 236 18.34 11.30 7.69
CA VAL A 236 17.77 12.13 8.76
C VAL A 236 17.75 11.38 10.09
N ASP A 237 17.44 10.08 10.07
CA ASP A 237 17.48 9.22 11.25
C ASP A 237 18.90 9.05 11.79
N GLU A 238 19.88 8.86 10.91
CA GLU A 238 21.30 8.78 11.28
C GLU A 238 21.82 10.09 11.89
N LEU A 239 21.39 11.24 11.34
CA LEU A 239 21.69 12.55 11.90
C LEU A 239 21.07 12.71 13.30
N ALA A 240 19.78 12.38 13.45
CA ALA A 240 19.07 12.42 14.72
C ALA A 240 19.61 11.43 15.77
N ALA A 241 20.20 10.31 15.33
CA ALA A 241 20.90 9.35 16.18
C ALA A 241 22.29 9.83 16.61
N GLY A 242 22.72 11.02 16.18
CA GLY A 242 23.98 11.62 16.59
C GLY A 242 25.20 11.08 15.84
N LYS A 243 25.04 10.39 14.70
CA LYS A 243 26.19 9.94 13.91
C LYS A 243 27.02 11.13 13.41
N LYS A 244 28.33 10.91 13.22
CA LYS A 244 29.24 11.91 12.64
C LYS A 244 28.87 12.20 11.18
N MET A 245 29.02 13.45 10.75
CA MET A 245 28.64 13.90 9.41
C MET A 245 29.33 13.07 8.32
N ASP A 246 30.63 12.83 8.41
CA ASP A 246 31.39 12.08 7.38
C ASP A 246 30.82 10.66 7.18
N LYS A 247 30.47 9.98 8.29
CA LYS A 247 29.77 8.69 8.24
C LYS A 247 28.41 8.79 7.55
N ILE A 248 27.63 9.85 7.82
CA ILE A 248 26.31 10.06 7.19
C ILE A 248 26.47 10.30 5.69
N LEU A 249 27.45 11.11 5.29
CA LEU A 249 27.74 11.47 3.90
C LEU A 249 28.56 10.40 3.16
N ARG A 250 28.82 9.25 3.80
CA ARG A 250 29.60 8.14 3.22
C ARG A 250 30.92 8.65 2.64
N SER A 251 31.58 9.53 3.40
CA SER A 251 32.83 10.22 3.09
C SER A 251 33.89 9.91 4.14
#